data_AF-A0AAD8I647-F1
#
_entry.id   AF-A0AAD8I647-F1
#
_cell.length_a   1.000
_cell.length_b   1.000
_cell.length_c   1.000
_cell.angle_alpha   90.00
_cell.angle_beta   90.00
_cell.angle_gamma   90.00
#
_symmetry.space_group_name_H-M   'P 1'
#
loop_
_entity.id
_entity.type
_entity.pdbx_description
1 polymer ?
#
loop_
_entity_poly.entity_id
_entity_poly.type
_entity_poly.pdbx_seq_one_letter_code
_entity_poly.pdbx_strand_id
1 'polypeptide(L)'
;MEEKIKNVWEETRELSLGTTPEIPRLETPPTPLEFLRDYVSPNKPLIVSSSATLHWPATTLWSSPDYLVNTLSSSPVSLHLTPSGNADSLSPCPHSSLCFASAHVEKLPFSEALSKIKNSGLGENCVVAYAQQQNDCLREEYSALNGDVEEDIGWATEALGCKPEAVNLWIGNEFSQTWFHKDHYENLYAVVTGEKHFLLLPPTDVHRMYIRDYPAAQYHYSKDTGEFKLELEDPIRYVPWCSVNPYPSPATKKRDLARFPLYFEGPKPFECTVKAGEILYLPSMWFHHVRQTPDSRGLTVAVNYWYDMRFDVKYAYFNFLQSIACSGFDDVKDEENQCLKSCDDPSASNVENGSDMAHLASGYDSEVSDDVETHDHSACP
;
A
#
# COMPACT_ATOMS: atom_id res chain seq x y z
N MET A 1 23.13 14.52 -13.80
CA MET A 1 21.84 14.77 -13.14
C MET A 1 21.69 13.84 -11.94
N GLU A 2 21.92 12.54 -12.12
CA GLU A 2 21.88 11.52 -11.07
C GLU A 2 22.70 11.85 -9.82
N GLU A 3 23.95 12.29 -9.93
CA GLU A 3 24.77 12.71 -8.78
C GLU A 3 24.09 13.82 -7.95
N LYS A 4 23.47 14.80 -8.63
CA LYS A 4 22.75 15.88 -7.95
C LYS A 4 21.51 15.37 -7.21
N ILE A 5 20.81 14.38 -7.78
CA ILE A 5 19.67 13.73 -7.12
C ILE A 5 20.15 12.96 -5.88
N LYS A 6 21.25 12.20 -6.00
CA LYS A 6 21.86 11.48 -4.87
C LYS A 6 22.25 12.43 -3.74
N ASN A 7 22.85 13.59 -4.06
CA ASN A 7 23.17 14.61 -3.07
C ASN A 7 21.91 15.13 -2.35
N VAL A 8 20.77 15.30 -3.03
CA VAL A 8 19.51 15.70 -2.38
C VAL A 8 19.07 14.67 -1.33
N TRP A 9 19.24 13.37 -1.60
CA TRP A 9 18.89 12.32 -0.64
C TRP A 9 19.76 12.36 0.62
N GLU A 10 21.05 12.64 0.45
CA GLU A 10 22.03 12.74 1.53
C GLU A 10 21.82 14.02 2.33
N GLU A 11 21.81 15.19 1.68
CA GLU A 11 21.66 16.50 2.33
C GLU A 11 20.34 16.61 3.11
N THR A 12 19.24 16.04 2.59
CA THR A 12 17.94 16.04 3.30
C THR A 12 18.04 15.31 4.65
N ARG A 13 18.80 14.21 4.69
CA ARG A 13 19.03 13.45 5.93
C ARG A 13 19.98 14.17 6.86
N GLU A 14 21.08 14.70 6.35
CA GLU A 14 22.08 15.42 7.15
C GLU A 14 21.53 16.71 7.79
N LEU A 15 20.71 17.46 7.06
CA LEU A 15 20.19 18.75 7.51
C LEU A 15 18.90 18.65 8.32
N SER A 16 18.06 17.65 8.03
CA SER A 16 16.69 17.60 8.56
C SER A 16 16.33 16.26 9.21
N LEU A 17 16.33 15.17 8.45
CA LEU A 17 15.70 13.91 8.91
C LEU A 17 16.54 13.13 9.93
N GLY A 18 17.84 13.39 9.99
CA GLY A 18 18.80 12.58 10.72
C GLY A 18 19.44 11.52 9.84
N THR A 19 20.69 11.15 10.15
CA THR A 19 21.46 10.12 9.44
C THR A 19 21.24 8.71 10.01
N THR A 20 20.68 8.62 11.22
CA THR A 20 20.22 7.36 11.81
C THR A 20 18.83 7.01 11.27
N PRO A 21 18.58 5.77 10.84
CA PRO A 21 17.29 5.34 10.26
C PRO A 21 16.17 5.18 11.31
N GLU A 22 16.30 5.80 12.48
CA GLU A 22 15.36 5.69 13.58
C GLU A 22 14.38 6.87 13.58
N ILE A 23 13.11 6.58 13.88
CA ILE A 23 12.07 7.60 14.01
C ILE A 23 12.07 8.14 15.45
N PRO A 24 12.05 9.48 15.65
CA PRO A 24 11.99 10.07 16.98
C PRO A 24 10.74 9.60 17.74
N ARG A 25 10.91 9.39 19.05
CA ARG A 25 9.84 8.97 19.96
C ARG A 25 9.60 10.03 21.04
N LEU A 26 8.34 10.39 21.26
CA LEU A 26 7.91 11.25 22.37
C LEU A 26 7.15 10.44 23.41
N GLU A 27 7.47 10.68 24.68
CA GLU A 27 6.80 10.02 25.81
C GLU A 27 5.39 10.56 26.07
N THR A 28 5.08 11.77 25.60
CA THR A 28 3.77 12.41 25.73
C THR A 28 3.37 13.09 24.43
N PRO A 29 2.07 13.27 24.16
CA PRO A 29 1.61 14.06 23.02
C PRO A 29 2.28 15.44 22.98
N PRO A 30 2.76 15.89 21.80
CA PRO A 30 3.30 17.24 21.63
C PRO A 30 2.19 18.28 21.77
N THR A 31 2.55 19.52 22.09
CA THR A 31 1.62 20.63 21.87
C THR A 31 1.35 20.83 20.37
N PRO A 32 0.21 21.41 19.97
CA PRO A 32 -0.08 21.69 18.56
C PRO A 32 1.02 22.49 17.85
N LEU A 33 1.61 23.47 18.54
CA LEU A 33 2.70 24.28 18.00
C LEU A 33 3.98 23.46 17.79
N GLU A 34 4.37 22.61 18.75
CA GLU A 34 5.53 21.73 18.61
C GLU A 34 5.30 20.73 17.47
N PHE A 35 4.11 20.14 17.39
CA PHE A 35 3.77 19.22 16.31
C PHE A 35 3.90 19.87 14.94
N LEU A 36 3.31 21.06 14.77
CA LEU A 36 3.36 21.81 13.53
C LEU A 36 4.79 22.23 13.16
N ARG A 37 5.55 22.76 14.12
CA ARG A 37 6.89 23.34 13.90
C ARG A 37 7.94 22.27 13.67
N ASP A 38 7.93 21.21 14.47
CA ASP A 38 9.05 20.27 14.56
C ASP A 38 8.84 19.02 13.69
N TYR A 39 7.60 18.74 13.29
CA TYR A 39 7.24 17.52 12.55
C TYR A 39 6.51 17.81 11.24
N VAL A 40 5.35 18.48 11.27
CA VAL A 40 4.54 18.70 10.04
C VAL A 40 5.25 19.61 9.05
N SER A 41 5.70 20.79 9.50
CA SER A 41 6.38 21.78 8.63
C SER A 41 7.65 21.22 7.98
N PRO A 42 8.56 20.56 8.71
CA PRO A 42 9.74 19.93 8.11
C PRO A 42 9.48 18.54 7.51
N ASN A 43 8.23 18.06 7.53
CA ASN A 43 7.78 16.78 6.98
C ASN A 43 8.55 15.58 7.58
N LYS A 44 8.62 15.52 8.91
CA LYS A 44 9.32 14.48 9.69
C LYS A 44 8.36 13.53 10.40
N PRO A 45 8.55 12.21 10.28
CA PRO A 45 7.77 11.25 11.04
C PRO A 45 8.07 11.33 12.54
N LEU A 46 7.11 10.88 13.34
CA LEU A 46 7.17 10.89 14.81
C LEU A 46 6.39 9.70 15.36
N ILE A 47 6.89 9.05 16.40
CA ILE A 47 6.09 8.14 17.20
C ILE A 47 5.77 8.79 18.55
N VAL A 48 4.51 8.80 18.93
CA VAL A 48 4.05 9.17 20.28
C VAL A 48 3.75 7.89 21.03
N SER A 49 4.25 7.79 22.26
CA SER A 49 4.08 6.60 23.10
C SER A 49 2.62 6.34 23.46
N SER A 50 2.37 5.24 24.16
CA SER A 50 1.03 4.82 24.56
C SER A 50 0.24 5.86 25.36
N SER A 51 0.91 6.85 25.96
CA SER A 51 0.25 7.97 26.65
C SER A 51 -0.73 8.74 25.76
N ALA A 52 -0.61 8.66 24.43
CA ALA A 52 -1.54 9.26 23.49
C ALA A 52 -2.88 8.53 23.32
N THR A 53 -3.00 7.27 23.75
CA THR A 53 -4.22 6.45 23.58
C THR A 53 -4.69 5.77 24.86
N LEU A 54 -4.00 5.95 26.00
CA LEU A 54 -4.36 5.32 27.28
C LEU A 54 -5.80 5.57 27.73
N HIS A 55 -6.41 6.69 27.32
CA HIS A 55 -7.79 7.04 27.63
C HIS A 55 -8.82 6.38 26.71
N TRP A 56 -8.40 5.75 25.61
CA TRP A 56 -9.31 5.07 24.68
C TRP A 56 -9.80 3.74 25.25
N PRO A 57 -11.12 3.51 25.36
CA PRO A 57 -11.66 2.20 25.72
C PRO A 57 -11.12 1.06 24.85
N ALA A 58 -10.85 1.32 23.55
CA ALA A 58 -10.34 0.36 22.58
C ALA A 58 -9.08 -0.38 23.05
N THR A 59 -8.15 0.30 23.74
CA THR A 59 -6.89 -0.29 24.24
C THR A 59 -7.10 -1.48 25.18
N THR A 60 -8.28 -1.57 25.78
CA THR A 60 -8.69 -2.69 26.64
C THR A 60 -9.75 -3.56 25.97
N LEU A 61 -10.79 -2.96 25.40
CA LEU A 61 -11.97 -3.67 24.89
C LEU A 61 -11.69 -4.47 23.62
N TRP A 62 -10.90 -3.93 22.68
CA TRP A 62 -10.67 -4.57 21.38
C TRP A 62 -9.69 -5.75 21.46
N SER A 63 -9.07 -5.92 22.62
CA SER A 63 -8.33 -7.13 22.95
C SER A 63 -9.27 -8.35 23.13
N SER A 64 -10.57 -8.14 23.32
CA SER A 64 -11.57 -9.21 23.40
C SER A 64 -12.23 -9.44 22.04
N PRO A 65 -12.02 -10.60 21.39
CA PRO A 65 -12.73 -10.93 20.16
C PRO A 65 -14.25 -10.98 20.35
N ASP A 66 -14.71 -11.42 21.52
CA ASP A 66 -16.14 -11.47 21.84
C ASP A 66 -16.74 -10.07 21.90
N TYR A 67 -15.99 -9.09 22.41
CA TYR A 67 -16.43 -7.70 22.41
C TYR A 67 -16.64 -7.19 20.98
N LEU A 68 -15.64 -7.37 20.10
CA LEU A 68 -15.75 -6.93 18.70
C LEU A 68 -16.89 -7.64 17.97
N VAL A 69 -17.01 -8.97 18.12
CA VAL A 69 -18.06 -9.77 17.48
C VAL A 69 -19.45 -9.37 17.96
N ASN A 70 -19.63 -9.16 19.27
CA ASN A 70 -20.93 -8.77 19.81
C ASN A 70 -21.29 -7.32 19.45
N THR A 71 -20.33 -6.41 19.46
CA THR A 71 -20.57 -4.98 19.16
C THR A 71 -20.87 -4.76 17.67
N LEU A 72 -20.21 -5.52 16.79
CA LEU A 72 -20.37 -5.45 15.34
C LEU A 72 -21.27 -6.58 14.78
N SER A 73 -22.09 -7.21 15.61
CA SER A 73 -22.85 -8.41 15.22
C SER A 73 -23.82 -8.19 14.05
N SER A 74 -24.22 -6.94 13.81
CA SER A 74 -25.14 -6.53 12.74
C SER A 74 -24.45 -5.83 11.57
N SER A 75 -23.13 -5.60 11.65
CA SER A 75 -22.38 -4.84 10.65
C SER A 75 -21.86 -5.75 9.52
N PRO A 76 -22.27 -5.53 8.26
CA PRO A 76 -21.55 -6.08 7.12
C PRO A 76 -20.29 -5.25 6.87
N VAL A 77 -19.17 -5.92 6.64
CA VAL A 77 -17.86 -5.28 6.46
C VAL A 77 -17.20 -5.77 5.18
N SER A 78 -16.37 -4.91 4.59
CA SER A 78 -15.63 -5.17 3.37
C SER A 78 -14.33 -5.92 3.69
N LEU A 79 -14.26 -7.18 3.29
CA LEU A 79 -13.08 -8.03 3.47
C LEU A 79 -12.33 -8.19 2.17
N HIS A 80 -11.02 -7.95 2.22
CA HIS A 80 -10.14 -8.07 1.07
C HIS A 80 -9.41 -9.42 1.14
N LEU A 81 -9.44 -10.17 0.04
CA LEU A 81 -8.80 -11.46 -0.12
C LEU A 81 -7.72 -11.41 -1.18
N THR A 82 -6.56 -11.97 -0.87
CA THR A 82 -5.42 -12.08 -1.80
C THR A 82 -4.75 -13.45 -1.71
N PRO A 83 -4.07 -13.90 -2.78
CA PRO A 83 -3.36 -15.17 -2.76
C PRO A 83 -2.05 -15.15 -1.97
N SER A 84 -1.50 -13.97 -1.70
CA SER A 84 -0.14 -13.79 -1.16
C SER A 84 -0.06 -12.89 0.07
N GLY A 85 -1.17 -12.24 0.44
CA GLY A 85 -1.20 -11.21 1.47
C GLY A 85 -0.84 -9.81 0.99
N ASN A 86 -0.46 -9.64 -0.27
CA ASN A 86 -0.11 -8.36 -0.86
C ASN A 86 -1.29 -7.83 -1.69
N ALA A 87 -2.12 -6.97 -1.09
CA ALA A 87 -3.08 -6.19 -1.85
C ALA A 87 -2.40 -4.96 -2.46
N ASP A 88 -2.96 -4.45 -3.56
CA ASP A 88 -2.49 -3.24 -4.26
C ASP A 88 -0.98 -3.33 -4.54
N SER A 89 -0.60 -4.42 -5.20
CA SER A 89 0.80 -4.78 -5.41
C SER A 89 1.05 -5.28 -6.82
N LEU A 90 2.31 -5.34 -7.23
CA LEU A 90 2.66 -5.84 -8.56
C LEU A 90 2.58 -7.36 -8.60
N SER A 91 1.84 -7.88 -9.58
CA SER A 91 1.65 -9.31 -9.79
C SER A 91 1.95 -9.70 -11.24
N PRO A 92 2.45 -10.92 -11.51
CA PRO A 92 2.57 -11.44 -12.86
C PRO A 92 1.20 -11.49 -13.55
N CYS A 93 1.14 -11.03 -14.79
CA CYS A 93 -0.08 -11.02 -15.60
C CYS A 93 0.04 -12.03 -16.75
N PRO A 94 -1.04 -12.75 -17.15
CA PRO A 94 -0.99 -13.67 -18.29
C PRO A 94 -0.66 -13.01 -19.64
N HIS A 95 -0.87 -11.69 -19.77
CA HIS A 95 -0.76 -10.94 -21.03
C HIS A 95 0.22 -9.76 -21.00
N SER A 96 0.88 -9.51 -19.87
CA SER A 96 1.95 -8.50 -19.70
C SER A 96 2.98 -9.02 -18.70
N SER A 97 4.17 -8.40 -18.61
CA SER A 97 5.19 -8.81 -17.63
C SER A 97 4.66 -8.70 -16.19
N LEU A 98 4.02 -7.57 -15.86
CA LEU A 98 3.47 -7.25 -14.54
C LEU A 98 2.23 -6.36 -14.68
N CYS A 99 1.27 -6.52 -13.76
CA CYS A 99 0.13 -5.62 -13.58
C CYS A 99 0.02 -5.14 -12.11
N PHE A 100 -0.68 -4.04 -11.89
CA PHE A 100 -1.12 -3.61 -10.56
C PHE A 100 -2.35 -4.44 -10.19
N ALA A 101 -2.25 -5.26 -9.13
CA ALA A 101 -3.31 -6.16 -8.71
C ALA A 101 -3.97 -5.68 -7.41
N SER A 102 -5.25 -5.31 -7.50
CA SER A 102 -6.11 -5.07 -6.35
C SER A 102 -6.72 -6.37 -5.83
N ALA A 103 -7.15 -6.35 -4.56
CA ALA A 103 -7.71 -7.53 -3.91
C ALA A 103 -9.11 -7.90 -4.44
N HIS A 104 -9.49 -9.16 -4.24
CA HIS A 104 -10.89 -9.54 -4.28
C HIS A 104 -11.59 -8.94 -3.07
N VAL A 105 -12.72 -8.28 -3.26
CA VAL A 105 -13.50 -7.69 -2.16
C VAL A 105 -14.83 -8.39 -2.03
N GLU A 106 -15.14 -8.88 -0.84
CA GLU A 106 -16.46 -9.39 -0.49
C GLU A 106 -17.02 -8.65 0.73
N LYS A 107 -18.33 -8.41 0.75
CA LYS A 107 -19.03 -7.82 1.89
C LYS A 107 -19.77 -8.91 2.66
N LEU A 108 -19.46 -9.07 3.94
CA LEU A 108 -19.99 -10.17 4.78
C LEU A 108 -20.14 -9.76 6.25
N PRO A 109 -20.90 -10.51 7.06
CA PRO A 109 -21.01 -10.24 8.49
C PRO A 109 -19.64 -10.19 9.18
N PHE A 110 -19.44 -9.23 10.09
CA PHE A 110 -18.17 -9.05 10.79
C PHE A 110 -17.63 -10.33 11.46
N SER A 111 -18.52 -11.13 12.07
CA SER A 111 -18.13 -12.39 12.73
C SER A 111 -17.48 -13.38 11.76
N GLU A 112 -18.00 -13.49 10.54
CA GLU A 112 -17.44 -14.32 9.49
C GLU A 112 -16.13 -13.71 8.95
N ALA A 113 -16.06 -12.38 8.77
CA ALA A 113 -14.85 -11.69 8.35
C ALA A 113 -13.70 -11.89 9.33
N LEU A 114 -13.95 -11.72 10.63
CA LEU A 114 -12.95 -11.94 11.68
C LEU A 114 -12.48 -13.40 11.73
N SER A 115 -13.40 -14.35 11.54
CA SER A 115 -13.05 -15.78 11.44
C SER A 115 -12.15 -16.05 10.24
N LYS A 116 -12.45 -15.48 9.07
CA LYS A 116 -11.62 -15.60 7.87
C LYS A 116 -10.24 -14.99 8.09
N ILE A 117 -10.13 -13.79 8.66
CA ILE A 117 -8.84 -13.15 8.96
C ILE A 117 -7.96 -14.06 9.82
N LYS A 118 -8.50 -14.56 10.95
CA LYS A 118 -7.75 -15.43 11.87
C LYS A 118 -7.27 -16.74 11.25
N ASN A 119 -8.09 -17.33 10.37
CA ASN A 119 -7.81 -18.64 9.79
C ASN A 119 -7.10 -18.57 8.43
N SER A 120 -6.88 -17.35 7.91
CA SER A 120 -6.19 -17.13 6.65
C SER A 120 -4.68 -17.30 6.78
N GLY A 121 -4.00 -17.64 5.68
CA GLY A 121 -2.56 -17.83 5.66
C GLY A 121 -2.05 -18.47 4.37
N LEU A 122 -0.75 -18.72 4.32
CA LEU A 122 -0.05 -19.26 3.14
C LEU A 122 -0.03 -20.80 3.13
N GLY A 123 -1.13 -21.43 3.55
CA GLY A 123 -1.34 -22.88 3.55
C GLY A 123 -1.76 -23.45 2.19
N GLU A 124 -2.41 -24.61 2.17
CA GLU A 124 -2.75 -25.35 0.92
C GLU A 124 -3.50 -24.51 -0.12
N ASN A 125 -4.42 -23.63 0.29
CA ASN A 125 -5.20 -22.77 -0.62
C ASN A 125 -4.67 -21.34 -0.73
N CYS A 126 -3.62 -20.98 0.02
CA CYS A 126 -3.01 -19.64 0.05
C CYS A 126 -4.03 -18.49 -0.05
N VAL A 127 -4.87 -18.32 0.98
CA VAL A 127 -5.84 -17.21 1.05
C VAL A 127 -5.43 -16.36 2.24
N VAL A 128 -5.19 -15.07 2.00
CA VAL A 128 -4.93 -14.09 3.06
C VAL A 128 -6.06 -13.08 3.07
N ALA A 129 -6.69 -12.91 4.24
CA ALA A 129 -7.82 -12.04 4.45
C ALA A 129 -7.43 -10.84 5.30
N TYR A 130 -7.84 -9.63 4.89
CA TYR A 130 -7.51 -8.39 5.57
C TYR A 130 -8.70 -7.43 5.52
N ALA A 131 -9.14 -6.91 6.67
CA ALA A 131 -10.05 -5.77 6.72
C ALA A 131 -9.22 -4.49 6.56
N GLN A 132 -9.14 -4.01 5.32
CA GLN A 132 -8.30 -2.90 4.90
C GLN A 132 -9.04 -1.86 4.06
N GLN A 133 -10.37 -1.90 4.10
CA GLN A 133 -11.18 -0.92 3.42
C GLN A 133 -10.79 0.47 3.92
N GLN A 134 -10.37 1.33 2.99
CA GLN A 134 -10.14 2.74 3.24
C GLN A 134 -11.46 3.50 3.02
N ASN A 135 -11.42 4.83 3.01
CA ASN A 135 -12.58 5.70 2.80
C ASN A 135 -13.54 5.72 3.99
N ASP A 136 -12.99 6.07 5.15
CA ASP A 136 -13.77 6.37 6.35
C ASP A 136 -14.52 5.19 6.96
N CYS A 137 -14.00 3.98 6.71
CA CYS A 137 -14.68 2.74 7.05
C CYS A 137 -15.01 2.61 8.54
N LEU A 138 -14.27 3.25 9.46
CA LEU A 138 -14.59 3.20 10.89
C LEU A 138 -15.96 3.82 11.13
N ARG A 139 -16.22 5.01 10.56
CA ARG A 139 -17.48 5.74 10.75
C ARG A 139 -18.63 5.14 9.92
N GLU A 140 -18.32 4.39 8.87
CA GLU A 140 -19.33 3.74 8.01
C GLU A 140 -19.64 2.30 8.42
N GLU A 141 -18.66 1.39 8.30
CA GLU A 141 -18.84 -0.06 8.49
C GLU A 141 -18.72 -0.48 9.97
N TYR A 142 -17.98 0.28 10.77
CA TYR A 142 -17.65 -0.05 12.17
C TYR A 142 -18.20 0.95 13.19
N SER A 143 -19.22 1.72 12.82
CA SER A 143 -19.72 2.88 13.60
C SER A 143 -20.11 2.56 15.05
N ALA A 144 -20.49 1.31 15.34
CA ALA A 144 -20.76 0.84 16.71
C ALA A 144 -19.53 0.92 17.64
N LEU A 145 -18.32 1.00 17.08
CA LEU A 145 -17.06 1.16 17.80
C LEU A 145 -16.60 2.63 17.93
N ASN A 146 -17.32 3.60 17.36
CA ASN A 146 -16.90 5.01 17.37
C ASN A 146 -16.66 5.56 18.79
N GLY A 147 -17.39 5.05 19.79
CA GLY A 147 -17.21 5.46 21.19
C GLY A 147 -15.96 4.91 21.88
N ASP A 148 -15.22 3.99 21.25
CA ASP A 148 -14.06 3.33 21.84
C ASP A 148 -12.73 4.04 21.50
N VAL A 149 -12.74 4.95 20.54
CA VAL A 149 -11.60 5.78 20.12
C VAL A 149 -12.06 7.23 20.00
N GLU A 150 -11.12 8.18 19.91
CA GLU A 150 -11.48 9.56 19.64
C GLU A 150 -11.91 9.75 18.17
N GLU A 151 -12.82 10.70 17.92
CA GLU A 151 -13.22 11.10 16.56
C GLU A 151 -12.05 11.75 15.79
N ASP A 152 -11.14 12.39 16.50
CA ASP A 152 -9.94 13.02 15.97
C ASP A 152 -8.84 13.12 17.04
N ILE A 153 -7.61 13.44 16.62
CA ILE A 153 -6.47 13.56 17.52
C ILE A 153 -6.27 15.03 17.84
N GLY A 154 -6.74 15.47 19.01
CA GLY A 154 -6.92 16.90 19.32
C GLY A 154 -5.70 17.80 19.07
N TRP A 155 -4.50 17.35 19.47
CA TRP A 155 -3.26 18.13 19.25
C TRP A 155 -2.88 18.26 17.78
N ALA A 156 -3.23 17.28 16.94
CA ALA A 156 -2.99 17.32 15.51
C ALA A 156 -4.07 18.12 14.77
N THR A 157 -5.34 17.94 15.12
CA THR A 157 -6.44 18.76 14.60
C THR A 157 -6.19 20.25 14.81
N GLU A 158 -5.78 20.64 16.01
CA GLU A 158 -5.46 22.04 16.31
C GLU A 158 -4.25 22.54 15.51
N ALA A 159 -3.22 21.72 15.35
CA ALA A 159 -2.01 22.06 14.59
C ALA A 159 -2.27 22.22 13.08
N LEU A 160 -3.03 21.29 12.50
CA LEU A 160 -3.33 21.24 11.06
C LEU A 160 -4.44 22.25 10.70
N GLY A 161 -5.33 22.56 11.65
CA GLY A 161 -6.44 23.49 11.49
C GLY A 161 -7.64 22.88 10.76
N CYS A 162 -7.73 21.55 10.68
CA CYS A 162 -8.81 20.80 10.07
C CYS A 162 -9.08 19.50 10.82
N LYS A 163 -10.28 18.94 10.66
CA LYS A 163 -10.66 17.60 11.14
C LYS A 163 -10.17 16.55 10.14
N PRO A 164 -10.02 15.27 10.56
CA PRO A 164 -9.68 14.20 9.62
C PRO A 164 -10.81 14.02 8.60
N GLU A 165 -10.44 13.85 7.34
CA GLU A 165 -11.37 13.53 6.25
C GLU A 165 -11.87 12.10 6.37
N ALA A 166 -11.00 11.17 6.78
CA ALA A 166 -11.33 9.77 6.98
C ALA A 166 -10.70 9.22 8.26
N VAL A 167 -11.43 8.31 8.91
CA VAL A 167 -10.94 7.46 9.99
C VAL A 167 -11.15 6.00 9.58
N ASN A 168 -10.06 5.24 9.46
CA ASN A 168 -10.13 3.86 8.98
C ASN A 168 -9.71 2.88 10.08
N LEU A 169 -10.40 1.75 10.10
CA LEU A 169 -10.09 0.59 10.95
C LEU A 169 -9.36 -0.47 10.11
N TRP A 170 -8.31 -1.04 10.69
CA TRP A 170 -7.52 -2.10 10.08
C TRP A 170 -7.51 -3.33 10.97
N ILE A 171 -7.89 -4.49 10.43
CA ILE A 171 -7.83 -5.78 11.16
C ILE A 171 -7.22 -6.85 10.26
N GLY A 172 -6.03 -7.35 10.61
CA GLY A 172 -5.32 -8.36 9.82
C GLY A 172 -4.46 -9.30 10.67
N ASN A 173 -3.70 -10.17 10.00
CA ASN A 173 -2.74 -11.11 10.60
C ASN A 173 -1.32 -10.90 10.02
N GLU A 174 -0.34 -11.72 10.40
CA GLU A 174 1.06 -11.56 9.98
C GLU A 174 1.30 -11.64 8.46
N PHE A 175 0.35 -12.21 7.70
CA PHE A 175 0.49 -12.42 6.27
C PHE A 175 0.08 -11.20 5.45
N SER A 176 -0.77 -10.32 5.97
CA SER A 176 -1.20 -9.12 5.24
C SER A 176 -0.10 -8.06 5.22
N GLN A 177 0.23 -7.58 4.03
CA GLN A 177 1.25 -6.56 3.80
C GLN A 177 0.73 -5.51 2.84
N THR A 178 1.15 -4.26 3.06
CA THR A 178 0.85 -3.15 2.16
C THR A 178 2.12 -2.77 1.43
N TRP A 179 2.06 -2.79 0.10
CA TRP A 179 3.21 -2.51 -0.77
C TRP A 179 3.64 -1.05 -0.66
N PHE A 180 4.83 -0.71 -1.17
CA PHE A 180 5.29 0.67 -1.21
C PHE A 180 4.34 1.56 -2.01
N HIS A 181 3.80 2.57 -1.34
CA HIS A 181 3.00 3.64 -1.91
C HIS A 181 3.21 4.91 -1.08
N LYS A 182 2.59 6.02 -1.50
CA LYS A 182 2.54 7.27 -0.74
C LYS A 182 1.11 7.81 -0.76
N ASP A 183 0.75 8.54 0.28
CA ASP A 183 -0.54 9.21 0.40
C ASP A 183 -0.39 10.73 0.30
N HIS A 184 -1.47 11.41 -0.08
CA HIS A 184 -1.59 12.87 0.02
C HIS A 184 -2.23 13.29 1.34
N TYR A 185 -2.03 12.50 2.40
CA TYR A 185 -2.61 12.75 3.72
C TYR A 185 -1.53 12.87 4.79
N GLU A 186 -1.73 13.76 5.75
CA GLU A 186 -1.07 13.67 7.04
C GLU A 186 -1.74 12.54 7.84
N ASN A 187 -1.01 11.44 8.05
CA ASN A 187 -1.58 10.21 8.57
C ASN A 187 -1.15 9.98 10.03
N LEU A 188 -2.11 9.92 10.94
CA LEU A 188 -1.87 9.46 12.31
C LEU A 188 -2.33 8.01 12.45
N TYR A 189 -1.38 7.10 12.57
CA TYR A 189 -1.59 5.67 12.59
C TYR A 189 -1.43 5.11 14.00
N ALA A 190 -2.54 4.84 14.68
CA ALA A 190 -2.60 4.32 16.05
C ALA A 190 -2.75 2.80 16.05
N VAL A 191 -1.83 2.09 16.70
CA VAL A 191 -1.95 0.62 16.86
C VAL A 191 -2.67 0.33 18.17
N VAL A 192 -3.76 -0.43 18.12
CA VAL A 192 -4.56 -0.79 19.31
C VAL A 192 -4.10 -2.13 19.89
N THR A 193 -3.86 -3.13 19.05
CA THR A 193 -3.29 -4.42 19.45
C THR A 193 -2.39 -5.00 18.36
N GLY A 194 -1.39 -5.79 18.77
CA GLY A 194 -0.30 -6.24 17.90
C GLY A 194 0.73 -5.14 17.67
N GLU A 195 1.44 -5.23 16.54
CA GLU A 195 2.45 -4.28 16.10
C GLU A 195 2.38 -4.05 14.59
N LYS A 196 2.70 -2.83 14.15
CA LYS A 196 2.88 -2.49 12.74
C LYS A 196 4.35 -2.13 12.48
N HIS A 197 4.92 -2.68 11.42
CA HIS A 197 6.31 -2.44 11.01
C HIS A 197 6.33 -1.66 9.72
N PHE A 198 6.90 -0.46 9.76
CA PHE A 198 6.98 0.44 8.63
C PHE A 198 8.42 0.51 8.12
N LEU A 199 8.57 0.39 6.80
CA LEU A 199 9.72 0.92 6.08
C LEU A 199 9.31 2.25 5.44
N LEU A 200 10.08 3.30 5.67
CA LEU A 200 9.75 4.67 5.28
C LEU A 200 10.86 5.27 4.43
N LEU A 201 10.49 5.88 3.30
CA LEU A 201 11.39 6.71 2.50
C LEU A 201 10.77 8.10 2.32
N PRO A 202 11.57 9.17 2.50
CA PRO A 202 11.06 10.53 2.35
C PRO A 202 10.67 10.83 0.90
N PRO A 203 9.84 11.85 0.65
CA PRO A 203 9.41 12.21 -0.71
C PRO A 203 10.59 12.52 -1.65
N THR A 204 11.72 12.96 -1.10
CA THR A 204 12.96 13.23 -1.85
C THR A 204 13.56 12.00 -2.50
N ASP A 205 13.20 10.80 -2.03
CA ASP A 205 13.72 9.53 -2.51
C ASP A 205 12.90 8.94 -3.67
N VAL A 206 11.99 9.71 -4.30
CA VAL A 206 11.04 9.24 -5.32
C VAL A 206 11.66 8.39 -6.44
N HIS A 207 12.85 8.73 -6.95
CA HIS A 207 13.49 7.95 -8.02
C HIS A 207 13.92 6.55 -7.57
N ARG A 208 14.06 6.32 -6.26
CA ARG A 208 14.38 5.01 -5.68
C ARG A 208 13.17 4.07 -5.68
N MET A 209 11.96 4.57 -5.94
CA MET A 209 10.73 3.77 -6.00
C MET A 209 10.43 3.22 -7.40
N TYR A 210 11.18 3.66 -8.42
CA TYR A 210 11.02 3.18 -9.80
C TYR A 210 9.57 3.22 -10.28
N ILE A 211 8.83 4.29 -9.97
CA ILE A 211 7.39 4.38 -10.29
C ILE A 211 7.17 4.25 -11.80
N ARG A 212 6.25 3.36 -12.21
CA ARG A 212 5.87 3.11 -13.60
C ARG A 212 4.37 2.88 -13.72
N ASP A 213 3.84 3.12 -14.91
CA ASP A 213 2.46 2.82 -15.23
C ASP A 213 2.28 1.32 -15.49
N TYR A 214 1.44 0.68 -14.69
CA TYR A 214 1.08 -0.72 -14.82
C TYR A 214 -0.40 -0.86 -15.19
N PRO A 215 -0.79 -1.80 -16.06
CA PRO A 215 -2.19 -2.06 -16.31
C PRO A 215 -2.85 -2.54 -15.01
N ALA A 216 -4.04 -2.05 -14.72
CA ALA A 216 -4.80 -2.41 -13.52
C ALA A 216 -5.49 -3.76 -13.71
N ALA A 217 -5.48 -4.56 -12.65
CA ALA A 217 -6.10 -5.86 -12.57
C ALA A 217 -6.72 -6.06 -11.19
N GLN A 218 -7.71 -6.95 -11.10
CA GLN A 218 -8.34 -7.33 -9.86
C GLN A 218 -8.32 -8.85 -9.68
N TYR A 219 -8.06 -9.29 -8.45
CA TYR A 219 -8.25 -10.68 -8.07
C TYR A 219 -9.74 -11.03 -7.93
N HIS A 220 -10.12 -12.18 -8.47
CA HIS A 220 -11.43 -12.80 -8.30
C HIS A 220 -11.26 -14.15 -7.61
N TYR A 221 -11.83 -14.28 -6.40
CA TYR A 221 -11.78 -15.51 -5.62
C TYR A 221 -13.02 -16.37 -5.87
N SER A 222 -12.80 -17.62 -6.26
CA SER A 222 -13.87 -18.61 -6.44
C SER A 222 -14.05 -19.44 -5.17
N LYS A 223 -15.22 -19.33 -4.52
CA LYS A 223 -15.54 -20.11 -3.31
C LYS A 223 -15.67 -21.61 -3.58
N ASP A 224 -16.04 -21.98 -4.81
CA ASP A 224 -16.27 -23.37 -5.20
C ASP A 224 -14.96 -24.11 -5.45
N THR A 225 -13.97 -23.44 -6.04
CA THR A 225 -12.66 -24.03 -6.36
C THR A 225 -11.58 -23.70 -5.34
N GLY A 226 -11.75 -22.62 -4.57
CA GLY A 226 -10.72 -22.10 -3.66
C GLY A 226 -9.57 -21.39 -4.39
N GLU A 227 -9.76 -21.03 -5.66
CA GLU A 227 -8.70 -20.47 -6.51
C GLU A 227 -8.92 -18.98 -6.78
N PHE A 228 -7.80 -18.27 -6.97
CA PHE A 228 -7.79 -16.89 -7.44
C PHE A 228 -7.55 -16.84 -8.94
N LYS A 229 -8.33 -16.02 -9.64
CA LYS A 229 -8.07 -15.58 -11.00
C LYS A 229 -7.74 -14.09 -10.98
N LEU A 230 -6.74 -13.67 -11.75
CA LEU A 230 -6.40 -12.26 -11.92
C LEU A 230 -6.91 -11.80 -13.28
N GLU A 231 -7.76 -10.77 -13.29
CA GLU A 231 -8.39 -10.23 -14.49
C GLU A 231 -8.02 -8.76 -14.66
N LEU A 232 -7.64 -8.36 -15.88
CA LEU A 232 -7.37 -6.96 -16.19
C LEU A 232 -8.70 -6.18 -16.18
N GLU A 233 -8.65 -4.92 -15.75
CA GLU A 233 -9.79 -4.01 -15.88
C GLU A 233 -10.16 -3.84 -17.37
N ASP A 234 -11.45 -3.77 -17.66
CA ASP A 234 -11.97 -3.46 -19.00
C ASP A 234 -12.93 -2.25 -18.91
N PRO A 235 -12.56 -1.09 -19.47
CA PRO A 235 -11.34 -0.81 -20.23
C PRO A 235 -10.07 -0.80 -19.36
N ILE A 236 -8.92 -1.12 -19.96
CA ILE A 236 -7.64 -1.15 -19.24
C ILE A 236 -7.25 0.26 -18.79
N ARG A 237 -7.27 0.47 -17.48
CA ARG A 237 -6.70 1.64 -16.79
C ARG A 237 -5.24 1.37 -16.44
N TYR A 238 -4.40 2.40 -16.46
CA TYR A 238 -3.01 2.32 -16.02
C TYR A 238 -2.83 3.04 -14.69
N VAL A 239 -2.07 2.42 -13.78
CA VAL A 239 -1.81 2.92 -12.42
C VAL A 239 -0.30 3.13 -12.23
N PRO A 240 0.14 4.35 -11.87
CA PRO A 240 1.53 4.59 -11.51
C PRO A 240 1.84 3.93 -10.16
N TRP A 241 2.69 2.90 -10.15
CA TRP A 241 2.99 2.14 -8.94
C TRP A 241 4.49 1.86 -8.74
N CYS A 242 4.88 1.64 -7.48
CA CYS A 242 6.27 1.33 -7.11
C CYS A 242 6.67 -0.07 -7.60
N SER A 243 7.77 -0.16 -8.36
CA SER A 243 8.31 -1.44 -8.84
C SER A 243 9.10 -2.22 -7.79
N VAL A 244 9.50 -1.58 -6.70
CA VAL A 244 10.48 -2.12 -5.77
C VAL A 244 9.82 -3.02 -4.74
N ASN A 245 10.35 -4.25 -4.61
CA ASN A 245 10.10 -5.10 -3.47
C ASN A 245 11.22 -4.90 -2.41
N PRO A 246 10.90 -4.39 -1.19
CA PRO A 246 11.91 -4.25 -0.13
C PRO A 246 12.49 -5.59 0.35
N TYR A 247 11.74 -6.68 0.20
CA TYR A 247 12.06 -8.01 0.71
C TYR A 247 12.07 -9.04 -0.43
N PRO A 248 12.99 -8.93 -1.41
CA PRO A 248 13.03 -9.88 -2.51
C PRO A 248 13.36 -11.28 -1.99
N SER A 249 12.66 -12.28 -2.52
CA SER A 249 12.88 -13.69 -2.17
C SER A 249 14.32 -14.11 -2.52
N PRO A 250 14.88 -15.16 -1.90
CA PRO A 250 16.20 -15.66 -2.28
C PRO A 250 16.34 -15.97 -3.79
N ALA A 251 15.25 -16.40 -4.44
CA ALA A 251 15.21 -16.71 -5.86
C ALA A 251 15.28 -15.46 -6.76
N THR A 252 14.69 -14.33 -6.33
CA THR A 252 14.64 -13.08 -7.11
C THR A 252 15.69 -12.06 -6.68
N LYS A 253 16.28 -12.21 -5.49
CA LYS A 253 17.19 -11.23 -4.86
C LYS A 253 18.27 -10.70 -5.79
N LYS A 254 19.04 -11.57 -6.44
CA LYS A 254 20.12 -11.12 -7.34
C LYS A 254 19.60 -10.25 -8.49
N ARG A 255 18.45 -10.64 -9.05
CA ARG A 255 17.80 -9.92 -10.15
C ARG A 255 17.25 -8.58 -9.66
N ASP A 256 16.54 -8.56 -8.55
CA ASP A 256 15.91 -7.35 -8.01
C ASP A 256 16.97 -6.32 -7.58
N LEU A 257 18.08 -6.78 -6.98
CA LEU A 257 19.22 -5.91 -6.65
C LEU A 257 19.84 -5.26 -7.89
N ALA A 258 19.96 -6.02 -8.99
CA ALA A 258 20.50 -5.50 -10.25
C ALA A 258 19.51 -4.58 -10.99
N ARG A 259 18.20 -4.85 -10.90
CA ARG A 259 17.14 -4.04 -11.53
C ARG A 259 16.87 -2.73 -10.80
N PHE A 260 17.06 -2.69 -9.48
CA PHE A 260 16.70 -1.53 -8.66
C PHE A 260 17.89 -0.98 -7.83
N PRO A 261 19.05 -0.66 -8.44
CA PRO A 261 20.25 -0.24 -7.71
C PRO A 261 20.05 1.05 -6.91
N LEU A 262 19.24 2.01 -7.37
CA LEU A 262 18.99 3.25 -6.62
C LEU A 262 18.29 2.98 -5.28
N TYR A 263 17.50 1.92 -5.19
CA TYR A 263 16.91 1.50 -3.92
C TYR A 263 17.93 0.79 -3.05
N PHE A 264 18.54 -0.29 -3.54
CA PHE A 264 19.36 -1.19 -2.72
C PHE A 264 20.75 -0.64 -2.37
N GLU A 265 21.31 0.23 -3.20
CA GLU A 265 22.61 0.89 -2.97
C GLU A 265 22.46 2.30 -2.36
N GLY A 266 21.24 2.84 -2.34
CA GLY A 266 20.94 4.15 -1.76
C GLY A 266 20.91 4.15 -0.21
N PRO A 267 20.64 5.31 0.40
CA PRO A 267 20.55 5.44 1.86
C PRO A 267 19.54 4.47 2.46
N LYS A 268 19.82 3.90 3.63
CA LYS A 268 18.87 2.96 4.25
C LYS A 268 17.49 3.61 4.43
N PRO A 269 16.39 2.88 4.14
CA PRO A 269 15.06 3.30 4.57
C PRO A 269 15.04 3.53 6.08
N PHE A 270 14.18 4.44 6.54
CA PHE A 270 13.87 4.55 7.96
C PHE A 270 12.99 3.37 8.36
N GLU A 271 13.25 2.77 9.51
CA GLU A 271 12.49 1.61 9.99
C GLU A 271 11.90 1.91 11.35
N CYS A 272 10.62 1.61 11.54
CA CYS A 272 10.01 1.69 12.85
C CYS A 272 8.92 0.66 13.09
N THR A 273 8.85 0.19 14.34
CA THR A 273 7.74 -0.60 14.85
C THR A 273 6.83 0.28 15.71
N VAL A 274 5.56 0.35 15.36
CA VAL A 274 4.51 1.01 16.15
C VAL A 274 3.83 -0.08 16.96
N LYS A 275 3.94 0.01 18.29
CA LYS A 275 3.41 -0.98 19.22
C LYS A 275 2.00 -0.62 19.67
N ALA A 276 1.28 -1.60 20.24
CA ALA A 276 0.01 -1.36 20.89
C ALA A 276 0.04 -0.14 21.84
N GLY A 277 -0.88 0.78 21.62
CA GLY A 277 -1.02 2.08 22.27
C GLY A 277 -0.30 3.24 21.56
N GLU A 278 0.73 2.98 20.76
CA GLU A 278 1.52 4.05 20.13
C GLU A 278 0.80 4.64 18.89
N ILE A 279 1.09 5.91 18.61
CA ILE A 279 0.66 6.61 17.39
C ILE A 279 1.88 6.97 16.55
N LEU A 280 1.93 6.55 15.30
CA LEU A 280 2.86 7.06 14.30
C LEU A 280 2.23 8.23 13.56
N TYR A 281 2.86 9.39 13.60
CA TYR A 281 2.70 10.39 12.56
C TYR A 281 3.55 10.00 11.34
N LEU A 282 2.84 9.63 10.28
CA LEU A 282 3.37 9.38 8.95
C LEU A 282 3.06 10.61 8.08
N PRO A 283 4.07 11.43 7.75
CA PRO A 283 3.84 12.68 7.05
C PRO A 283 3.37 12.45 5.61
N SER A 284 2.66 13.43 5.06
CA SER A 284 2.22 13.40 3.67
C SER A 284 3.38 13.17 2.70
N MET A 285 3.06 12.44 1.62
CA MET A 285 3.95 12.03 0.52
C MET A 285 5.10 11.07 0.89
N TRP A 286 5.21 10.61 2.14
CA TRP A 286 6.21 9.60 2.50
C TRP A 286 5.86 8.24 1.88
N PHE A 287 6.85 7.64 1.22
CA PHE A 287 6.72 6.28 0.74
C PHE A 287 6.81 5.32 1.91
N HIS A 288 5.85 4.41 2.00
CA HIS A 288 5.78 3.49 3.12
C HIS A 288 5.36 2.09 2.69
N HIS A 289 6.03 1.09 3.27
CA HIS A 289 5.67 -0.33 3.17
C HIS A 289 5.36 -0.83 4.56
N VAL A 290 4.27 -1.59 4.71
CA VAL A 290 3.73 -1.98 6.02
C VAL A 290 3.63 -3.49 6.16
N ARG A 291 4.20 -4.01 7.23
CA ARG A 291 3.98 -5.38 7.73
C ARG A 291 3.39 -5.32 9.12
N GLN A 292 2.94 -6.45 9.66
CA GLN A 292 2.38 -6.50 11.00
C GLN A 292 2.73 -7.77 11.74
N THR A 293 2.80 -7.67 13.07
CA THR A 293 2.92 -8.80 13.98
C THR A 293 1.66 -8.85 14.84
N PRO A 294 0.87 -9.94 14.79
CA PRO A 294 -0.32 -10.06 15.59
C PRO A 294 -0.01 -10.20 17.08
N ASP A 295 -1.01 -9.89 17.89
CA ASP A 295 -1.02 -10.26 19.30
C ASP A 295 -1.14 -11.78 19.50
N SER A 296 -1.21 -12.23 20.76
CA SER A 296 -1.31 -13.65 21.12
C SER A 296 -2.57 -14.35 20.60
N ARG A 297 -3.53 -13.63 20.02
CA ARG A 297 -4.78 -14.15 19.42
C ARG A 297 -4.70 -14.23 17.90
N GLY A 298 -3.58 -13.86 17.29
CA GLY A 298 -3.40 -13.88 15.84
C GLY A 298 -3.98 -12.66 15.13
N LEU A 299 -4.20 -11.53 15.83
CA LEU A 299 -4.72 -10.30 15.23
C LEU A 299 -3.83 -9.08 15.46
N THR A 300 -3.73 -8.23 14.45
CA THR A 300 -3.30 -6.82 14.59
C THR A 300 -4.51 -5.93 14.33
N VAL A 301 -4.77 -4.97 15.22
CA VAL A 301 -5.82 -3.96 15.04
C VAL A 301 -5.22 -2.57 15.16
N ALA A 302 -5.54 -1.71 14.20
CA ALA A 302 -5.11 -0.32 14.19
C ALA A 302 -6.22 0.60 13.69
N VAL A 303 -6.14 1.87 14.08
CA VAL A 303 -6.99 2.96 13.58
C VAL A 303 -6.08 4.02 13.01
N ASN A 304 -6.43 4.57 11.85
CA ASN A 304 -5.70 5.71 11.32
C ASN A 304 -6.62 6.89 11.01
N TYR A 305 -6.07 8.09 11.13
CA TYR A 305 -6.74 9.36 10.88
C TYR A 305 -6.04 10.04 9.72
N TRP A 306 -6.76 10.30 8.64
CA TRP A 306 -6.26 11.01 7.47
C TRP A 306 -6.74 12.46 7.48
N TYR A 307 -5.79 13.38 7.54
CA TYR A 307 -6.02 14.81 7.32
C TYR A 307 -5.47 15.17 5.96
N ASP A 308 -6.23 15.86 5.12
CA ASP A 308 -5.74 16.28 3.81
C ASP A 308 -4.47 17.12 3.96
N MET A 309 -3.50 16.87 3.08
CA MET A 309 -2.25 17.62 3.12
C MET A 309 -2.48 19.06 2.66
N ARG A 310 -1.57 19.95 3.08
CA ARG A 310 -1.49 21.27 2.43
C ARG A 310 -0.71 21.14 1.13
N PHE A 311 -1.37 21.44 0.01
CA PHE A 311 -0.74 21.54 -1.31
C PHE A 311 0.11 22.82 -1.42
N ASP A 312 1.21 22.84 -0.67
CA ASP A 312 2.13 23.97 -0.55
C ASP A 312 3.39 23.79 -1.42
N VAL A 313 4.44 24.57 -1.12
CA VAL A 313 5.71 24.52 -1.84
C VAL A 313 6.37 23.12 -1.81
N LYS A 314 6.13 22.30 -0.77
CA LYS A 314 6.67 20.93 -0.69
C LYS A 314 6.08 20.05 -1.79
N TYR A 315 4.78 20.17 -2.04
CA TYR A 315 4.10 19.45 -3.11
C TYR A 315 4.63 19.86 -4.50
N ALA A 316 4.82 21.17 -4.72
CA ALA A 316 5.39 21.67 -5.97
C ALA A 316 6.82 21.14 -6.20
N TYR A 317 7.66 21.13 -5.16
CA TYR A 317 9.02 20.58 -5.26
C TYR A 317 9.04 19.06 -5.43
N PHE A 318 8.13 18.32 -4.81
CA PHE A 318 7.99 16.88 -5.02
C PHE A 318 7.68 16.59 -6.50
N ASN A 319 6.69 17.27 -7.08
CA ASN A 319 6.34 17.09 -8.50
C ASN A 319 7.48 17.47 -9.44
N PHE A 320 8.19 18.57 -9.13
CA PHE A 320 9.40 18.93 -9.88
C PHE A 320 10.44 17.82 -9.81
N LEU A 321 10.75 17.31 -8.62
CA LEU A 321 11.72 16.25 -8.43
C LEU A 321 11.32 14.96 -9.16
N GLN A 322 10.05 14.55 -9.06
CA GLN A 322 9.50 13.39 -9.76
C GLN A 322 9.60 13.52 -11.28
N SER A 323 9.44 14.74 -11.82
CA SER A 323 9.52 14.99 -13.27
C SER A 323 10.95 14.86 -13.84
N ILE A 324 11.98 14.87 -13.00
CA ILE A 324 13.37 14.76 -13.44
C ILE A 324 13.68 13.30 -13.78
N ALA A 325 14.02 13.03 -15.04
CA ALA A 325 14.49 11.72 -15.46
C ALA A 325 15.82 11.34 -14.79
N CYS A 326 15.94 10.09 -14.35
CA CYS A 326 17.17 9.52 -13.78
C CYS A 326 17.62 8.31 -14.63
N SER A 327 18.92 8.16 -14.85
CA SER A 327 19.54 7.22 -15.80
C SER A 327 19.39 5.71 -15.48
N GLY A 328 18.55 5.32 -14.51
CA GLY A 328 18.30 3.92 -14.14
C GLY A 328 16.96 3.35 -14.62
N PHE A 329 16.14 4.12 -15.34
CA PHE A 329 14.80 3.69 -15.75
C PHE A 329 14.78 2.93 -17.09
N ASP A 330 15.74 3.19 -17.99
CA ASP A 330 15.69 2.69 -19.37
C ASP A 330 16.21 1.25 -19.53
N ASP A 331 17.21 0.80 -18.75
CA ASP A 331 17.77 -0.56 -18.88
C ASP A 331 16.80 -1.69 -18.48
N VAL A 332 15.78 -1.39 -17.66
CA VAL A 332 14.81 -2.41 -17.22
C VAL A 332 13.73 -2.66 -18.29
N LYS A 333 13.58 -1.78 -19.30
CA LYS A 333 12.60 -1.98 -20.39
C LYS A 333 13.01 -3.14 -21.31
N ASP A 334 14.30 -3.42 -21.43
CA ASP A 334 14.82 -4.38 -22.41
C ASP A 334 14.82 -5.85 -21.92
N GLU A 335 14.88 -6.10 -20.61
CA GLU A 335 14.87 -7.49 -20.08
C GLU A 335 13.47 -8.12 -20.06
N GLU A 336 12.39 -7.34 -19.87
CA GLU A 336 11.02 -7.86 -19.89
C GLU A 336 10.62 -8.35 -21.30
N ASN A 337 11.14 -7.71 -22.35
CA ASN A 337 10.98 -8.15 -23.74
C ASN A 337 11.85 -9.36 -24.11
N GLN A 338 12.93 -9.64 -23.39
CA GLN A 338 13.79 -10.82 -23.64
C GLN A 338 13.22 -12.10 -23.01
N CYS A 339 12.53 -12.00 -21.87
CA CYS A 339 11.88 -13.14 -21.23
C CYS A 339 10.73 -13.72 -22.08
N LEU A 340 10.05 -12.88 -22.88
CA LEU A 340 9.06 -13.29 -23.87
C LEU A 340 9.68 -14.12 -25.02
N LYS A 341 10.93 -13.86 -25.41
CA LYS A 341 11.59 -14.58 -26.50
C LYS A 341 12.18 -15.92 -26.09
N SER A 342 12.48 -16.14 -24.81
CA SER A 342 13.05 -17.41 -24.32
C SER A 342 12.01 -18.51 -24.07
N CYS A 343 10.71 -18.16 -24.07
CA CYS A 343 9.62 -19.11 -23.86
C CYS A 343 9.05 -19.68 -25.17
N ASP A 344 9.43 -19.12 -26.33
CA ASP A 344 8.88 -19.44 -27.65
C ASP A 344 9.87 -20.20 -28.57
N ASP A 345 10.87 -20.91 -28.04
CA ASP A 345 11.76 -21.75 -28.86
C ASP A 345 11.49 -23.25 -28.71
N PRO A 346 10.53 -23.83 -29.44
CA PRO A 346 10.46 -25.26 -29.69
C PRO A 346 11.19 -25.57 -31.00
N SER A 347 12.53 -25.54 -31.01
CA SER A 347 13.30 -26.02 -32.16
C SER A 347 14.43 -26.98 -31.76
N ALA A 348 14.03 -28.20 -31.37
CA ALA A 348 14.89 -29.37 -31.49
C ALA A 348 14.09 -30.62 -31.89
N SER A 349 13.54 -30.64 -33.11
CA SER A 349 13.40 -31.89 -33.89
C SER A 349 12.96 -31.63 -35.33
N ASN A 350 13.73 -32.22 -36.26
CA ASN A 350 13.54 -32.37 -37.70
C ASN A 350 12.11 -32.73 -38.16
N VAL A 351 11.69 -32.25 -39.34
CA VAL A 351 11.49 -33.01 -40.60
C VAL A 351 10.74 -32.14 -41.65
N GLU A 352 11.07 -32.42 -42.91
CA GLU A 352 10.80 -31.78 -44.20
C GLU A 352 9.34 -31.55 -44.66
N ASN A 353 9.25 -30.73 -45.73
CA ASN A 353 8.16 -30.47 -46.70
C ASN A 353 7.12 -29.41 -46.28
N GLY A 354 6.71 -28.43 -47.08
CA GLY A 354 6.92 -28.11 -48.49
C GLY A 354 5.76 -27.19 -48.96
N SER A 355 6.11 -26.08 -49.61
CA SER A 355 5.34 -25.28 -50.59
C SER A 355 3.96 -24.66 -50.27
N ASP A 356 3.93 -23.33 -50.46
CA ASP A 356 3.01 -22.53 -51.28
C ASP A 356 1.69 -21.92 -50.73
N MET A 357 1.74 -20.57 -50.67
CA MET A 357 0.81 -19.58 -51.25
C MET A 357 -0.71 -19.74 -51.07
N ALA A 358 -1.37 -18.75 -50.47
CA ALA A 358 -2.13 -17.72 -51.21
C ALA A 358 -2.96 -16.79 -50.29
N HIS A 359 -3.05 -15.53 -50.74
CA HIS A 359 -3.90 -14.43 -50.30
C HIS A 359 -5.42 -14.68 -50.41
N LEU A 360 -6.21 -13.92 -49.62
CA LEU A 360 -7.45 -13.16 -49.96
C LEU A 360 -8.13 -12.80 -48.61
N ALA A 361 -8.14 -11.55 -48.12
CA ALA A 361 -8.82 -10.33 -48.54
C ALA A 361 -10.34 -10.26 -48.19
N SER A 362 -10.70 -9.10 -47.63
CA SER A 362 -12.04 -8.52 -47.34
C SER A 362 -12.80 -9.14 -46.17
N GLY A 363 -13.37 -8.39 -45.23
CA GLY A 363 -13.74 -6.98 -45.17
C GLY A 363 -15.13 -6.90 -44.53
N TYR A 364 -15.38 -5.94 -43.65
CA TYR A 364 -16.62 -5.14 -43.55
C TYR A 364 -16.55 -4.21 -42.33
N ASP A 365 -16.59 -2.92 -42.62
CA ASP A 365 -17.05 -1.79 -41.79
C ASP A 365 -18.51 -2.05 -41.30
N SER A 366 -19.15 -1.38 -40.33
CA SER A 366 -19.03 -0.04 -39.77
C SER A 366 -20.04 0.09 -38.60
N GLU A 367 -19.78 1.04 -37.69
CA GLU A 367 -20.76 1.97 -37.05
C GLU A 367 -21.86 1.41 -36.11
N VAL A 368 -22.37 2.08 -35.07
CA VAL A 368 -22.12 3.35 -34.32
C VAL A 368 -23.02 3.29 -33.06
N SER A 369 -22.72 4.19 -32.11
CA SER A 369 -23.61 4.87 -31.12
C SER A 369 -23.58 4.45 -29.65
N ASP A 370 -22.92 5.34 -28.89
CA ASP A 370 -23.33 6.05 -27.68
C ASP A 370 -24.45 5.46 -26.81
N ASP A 371 -24.13 5.26 -25.53
CA ASP A 371 -24.98 5.75 -24.45
C ASP A 371 -24.16 6.07 -23.18
N VAL A 372 -24.60 7.14 -22.53
CA VAL A 372 -24.02 7.84 -21.39
C VAL A 372 -24.46 7.17 -20.08
N GLU A 373 -23.55 6.88 -19.16
CA GLU A 373 -23.90 6.82 -17.72
C GLU A 373 -22.67 7.01 -16.79
N THR A 374 -22.77 8.08 -16.00
CA THR A 374 -22.18 8.38 -14.68
C THR A 374 -20.93 7.63 -14.21
N HIS A 375 -19.80 8.33 -14.19
CA HIS A 375 -18.58 7.91 -13.49
C HIS A 375 -18.71 8.01 -11.98
N ASP A 376 -18.60 6.86 -11.34
CA ASP A 376 -18.31 6.69 -9.91
C ASP A 376 -16.78 6.82 -9.75
N HIS A 377 -16.32 7.88 -9.10
CA HIS A 377 -14.90 8.09 -8.81
C HIS A 377 -14.53 7.28 -7.56
N SER A 378 -14.25 5.99 -7.74
CA SER A 378 -13.42 5.27 -6.79
C SER A 378 -12.00 5.82 -6.88
N ALA A 379 -11.67 6.70 -5.94
CA ALA A 379 -10.29 7.12 -5.73
C ALA A 379 -9.47 5.89 -5.29
N CYS A 380 -8.80 5.25 -6.25
CA CYS A 380 -7.57 4.52 -5.96
C CYS A 380 -6.45 5.56 -5.73
N PRO A 381 -5.59 5.35 -4.71
CA PRO A 381 -4.57 6.31 -4.27
C PRO A 381 -3.53 6.71 -5.33
#